data_AF-A0A3B0BW18-F1
#
_entry.id   AF-A0A3B0BW18-F1
#
_cell.length_a   1.000
_cell.length_b   1.000
_cell.length_c   1.000
_cell.angle_alpha   90.00
_cell.angle_beta   90.00
_cell.angle_gamma   90.00
#
_symmetry.space_group_name_H-M   'P 1'
#
loop_
_entity.id
_entity.type
_entity.pdbx_description
1 polymer ?
#
loop_
_entity_poly.entity_id
_entity_poly.type
_entity_poly.pdbx_seq_one_letter_code
_entity_poly.pdbx_strand_id
1 'polypeptide(L)'
;MTGVSFQPCTYAKSFSGNAQFGITVWNTSSRQVAVAVWVEYWMTKRRYDCSSPFPQDHVVIGPGETWSSPLGNCVLPDIKGETHRVQSRAGVSEEGGNPRNSRLEFSRGVDIYPDGRAVPVP
;
A
#
# COMPACT_ATOMS: atom_id res chain seq x y z
N MET A 1 -7.86 -9.17 13.56
CA MET A 1 -6.56 -9.29 14.25
C MET A 1 -6.54 -8.27 15.36
N THR A 2 -6.18 -8.67 16.57
CA THR A 2 -6.01 -7.76 17.71
C THR A 2 -4.54 -7.36 17.81
N GLY A 3 -4.28 -6.11 18.20
CA GLY A 3 -2.90 -5.66 18.45
C GLY A 3 -2.11 -5.18 17.23
N VAL A 4 -2.74 -5.07 16.05
CA VAL A 4 -2.13 -4.45 14.87
C VAL A 4 -3.12 -3.50 14.21
N SER A 5 -2.64 -2.32 13.85
CA SER A 5 -3.33 -1.36 12.98
C SER A 5 -2.50 -1.17 11.72
N PHE A 6 -3.12 -0.75 10.62
CA PHE A 6 -2.38 -0.48 9.40
C PHE A 6 -3.08 0.57 8.54
N GLN A 7 -2.30 1.19 7.64
CA GLN A 7 -2.76 2.18 6.70
C GLN A 7 -2.04 1.99 5.36
N PRO A 8 -2.76 1.68 4.26
CA PRO A 8 -2.20 1.72 2.92
C PRO A 8 -1.83 3.17 2.55
N CYS A 9 -0.79 3.33 1.75
CA CYS A 9 -0.31 4.63 1.30
C CYS A 9 -0.09 4.67 -0.21
N THR A 10 -0.38 5.83 -0.80
CA THR A 10 -0.07 6.14 -2.20
C THR A 10 0.77 7.40 -2.23
N TYR A 11 1.86 7.35 -2.97
CA TYR A 11 2.75 8.47 -3.20
C TYR A 11 2.93 8.68 -4.70
N ALA A 12 2.74 9.89 -5.19
CA ALA A 12 3.04 10.24 -6.57
C ALA A 12 3.76 11.59 -6.58
N LYS A 13 4.94 11.63 -7.21
CA LYS A 13 5.69 12.88 -7.36
C LYS A 13 5.13 13.63 -8.55
N SER A 14 4.62 14.85 -8.33
CA SER A 14 4.10 15.68 -9.42
C SER A 14 5.11 15.82 -10.57
N PHE A 15 4.60 15.76 -11.80
CA PHE A 15 5.30 15.82 -13.07
C PHE A 15 6.22 14.63 -13.40
N SER A 16 6.43 13.70 -12.47
CA SER A 16 7.19 12.47 -12.74
C SER A 16 6.43 11.47 -13.61
N GLY A 17 5.10 11.43 -13.51
CA GLY A 17 4.29 10.36 -14.10
C GLY A 17 4.36 9.03 -13.33
N ASN A 18 4.99 8.99 -12.15
CA ASN A 18 5.16 7.79 -11.36
C ASN A 18 4.26 7.82 -10.12
N ALA A 19 3.61 6.69 -9.85
CA ALA A 19 2.92 6.41 -8.59
C ALA A 19 3.58 5.22 -7.87
N GLN A 20 3.60 5.29 -6.55
CA GLN A 20 4.16 4.29 -5.66
C GLN A 20 3.12 3.91 -4.61
N PHE A 21 3.07 2.63 -4.26
CA PHE A 21 2.06 2.07 -3.38
C PHE A 21 2.72 1.28 -2.27
N GLY A 22 2.13 1.35 -1.08
CA GLY A 22 2.66 0.66 0.08
C GLY A 22 1.69 0.63 1.23
N ILE A 23 2.23 0.29 2.40
CA ILE A 23 1.48 0.17 3.64
C ILE A 23 2.39 0.50 4.81
N THR A 24 1.80 1.12 5.84
CA THR A 24 2.39 1.27 7.17
C THR A 24 1.59 0.41 8.16
N VAL A 25 2.29 -0.31 9.01
CA VAL A 25 1.73 -1.25 9.98
C VAL A 25 2.26 -0.90 11.37
N TRP A 26 1.36 -0.76 12.34
CA TRP A 26 1.65 -0.43 13.73
C TRP A 26 1.32 -1.60 14.64
N ASN A 27 2.27 -2.00 15.49
CA ASN A 27 1.98 -2.93 16.56
C ASN A 27 1.42 -2.17 17.77
N THR A 28 0.11 -2.29 17.98
CA THR A 28 -0.60 -1.65 19.10
C THR A 28 -0.67 -2.54 20.34
N SER A 29 0.03 -3.68 20.35
CA SER A 29 0.07 -4.60 21.48
C SER A 29 1.32 -4.38 22.35
N SER A 30 1.31 -5.00 23.53
CA SER A 30 2.47 -5.00 24.45
C SER A 30 3.50 -6.11 24.15
N ARG A 31 3.30 -6.88 23.07
CA ARG A 31 4.17 -8.01 22.70
C ARG A 31 4.66 -7.85 21.26
N GLN A 32 5.74 -8.53 20.91
CA GLN A 32 6.17 -8.61 19.51
C GLN A 32 5.11 -9.36 18.69
N VAL A 33 4.91 -8.94 17.44
CA VAL A 33 4.03 -9.58 16.47
C VAL A 33 4.79 -9.89 15.20
N ALA A 34 4.40 -10.99 14.53
CA ALA A 34 4.81 -11.32 13.19
C ALA A 34 3.56 -11.35 12.29
N VAL A 35 3.63 -10.67 11.14
CA VAL A 35 2.49 -10.51 10.24
C VAL A 35 2.86 -10.83 8.80
N ALA A 36 1.86 -11.24 8.02
CA ALA A 36 1.92 -11.27 6.57
C ALA A 36 1.21 -10.04 5.99
N VAL A 37 1.75 -9.47 4.91
CA VAL A 37 1.33 -8.19 4.32
C VAL A 37 1.11 -8.35 2.82
N TRP A 38 -0.03 -7.84 2.34
CA TRP A 38 -0.35 -7.76 0.92
C TRP A 38 -0.64 -6.32 0.51
N VAL A 39 -0.14 -5.91 -0.66
CA VAL A 39 -0.42 -4.61 -1.27
C VAL A 39 -0.78 -4.83 -2.74
N GLU A 40 -1.85 -4.17 -3.19
CA GLU A 40 -2.26 -4.02 -4.58
C GLU A 40 -2.54 -2.54 -4.85
N TYR A 41 -2.72 -2.17 -6.12
CA TYR A 41 -3.15 -0.83 -6.48
C TYR A 41 -4.30 -0.82 -7.48
N TRP A 42 -5.06 0.27 -7.46
CA TRP A 42 -6.14 0.53 -8.37
C TRP A 42 -5.78 1.70 -9.26
N MET A 43 -6.03 1.58 -10.55
CA MET A 43 -5.90 2.66 -11.55
C MET A 43 -7.18 2.70 -12.38
N THR A 44 -7.89 3.83 -12.34
CA THR A 44 -9.10 4.05 -13.17
C THR A 44 -10.07 2.85 -13.15
N LYS A 45 -10.34 2.32 -11.94
CA LYS A 45 -11.20 1.14 -11.65
C LYS A 45 -10.67 -0.24 -12.02
N ARG A 46 -9.45 -0.36 -12.55
CA ARG A 46 -8.77 -1.65 -12.72
C ARG A 46 -7.83 -1.91 -11.55
N ARG A 47 -7.77 -3.17 -11.15
CA ARG A 47 -6.90 -3.65 -10.06
C ARG A 47 -5.65 -4.28 -10.65
N TYR A 48 -4.52 -3.98 -10.02
CA TYR A 48 -3.22 -4.50 -10.38
C TYR A 48 -2.51 -5.00 -9.13
N ASP A 49 -1.93 -6.18 -9.21
CA ASP A 49 -1.13 -6.76 -8.14
C ASP A 49 0.28 -6.15 -8.16
N CYS A 50 0.83 -5.87 -6.98
CA CYS A 50 2.25 -5.58 -6.86
C CYS A 50 3.01 -6.91 -6.97
N SER A 51 3.81 -7.09 -8.01
CA SER A 51 4.36 -8.40 -8.40
C SER A 51 5.45 -8.95 -7.47
N SER A 52 6.35 -8.12 -6.95
CA SER A 52 7.38 -8.53 -5.99
C SER A 52 7.80 -7.34 -5.13
N PRO A 53 7.96 -7.48 -3.80
CA PRO A 53 7.96 -8.70 -2.99
C PRO A 53 6.65 -8.89 -2.22
N PHE A 54 5.49 -8.60 -2.84
CA PHE A 54 4.20 -8.85 -2.19
C PHE A 54 3.61 -10.19 -2.67
N PRO A 55 3.00 -10.99 -1.77
CA PRO A 55 2.91 -10.78 -0.33
C PRO A 55 4.27 -10.90 0.37
N GLN A 56 4.44 -10.16 1.47
CA GLN A 56 5.53 -10.40 2.42
C GLN A 56 4.98 -11.25 3.55
N ASP A 57 5.42 -12.50 3.67
CA ASP A 57 4.80 -13.46 4.60
C ASP A 57 5.31 -13.36 6.04
N HIS A 58 6.41 -12.62 6.26
CA HIS A 58 7.04 -12.50 7.57
C HIS A 58 7.61 -11.09 7.81
N VAL A 59 6.85 -10.27 8.54
CA VAL A 59 7.27 -8.95 9.04
C VAL A 59 7.17 -8.94 10.56
N VAL A 60 8.30 -8.80 11.24
CA VAL A 60 8.38 -8.73 12.71
C VAL A 60 8.33 -7.28 13.15
N ILE A 61 7.43 -6.95 14.09
CA ILE A 61 7.24 -5.60 14.61
C ILE A 61 7.26 -5.66 16.14
N GLY A 62 8.19 -4.93 16.78
CA GLY A 62 8.26 -4.83 18.23
C GLY A 62 7.06 -4.10 18.84
N PRO A 63 6.85 -4.20 20.16
CA PRO A 63 5.75 -3.51 20.85
C PRO A 63 5.82 -1.99 20.63
N GLY A 64 4.73 -1.38 20.16
CA GLY A 64 4.67 0.06 19.88
C GLY A 64 5.45 0.53 18.64
N GLU A 65 6.11 -0.38 17.93
CA GLU A 65 6.88 -0.04 16.74
C GLU A 65 6.00 0.04 15.48
N THR A 66 6.58 0.66 14.46
CA THR A 66 5.97 0.83 13.14
C THR A 66 6.88 0.21 12.09
N TRP A 67 6.29 -0.53 11.16
CA TRP A 67 6.96 -0.98 9.95
C TRP A 67 6.27 -0.37 8.72
N SER A 68 7.05 0.04 7.72
CA SER A 68 6.53 0.52 6.44
C SER A 68 7.16 -0.26 5.30
N SER A 69 6.35 -0.64 4.32
CA SER A 69 6.87 -1.28 3.11
C SER A 69 7.70 -0.31 2.28
N PRO A 70 8.82 -0.74 1.66
CA PRO A 70 9.54 0.11 0.71
C PRO A 70 8.66 0.48 -0.49
N LEU A 71 8.43 1.77 -0.72
CA LEU A 71 7.57 2.27 -1.80
C LEU A 71 8.08 1.90 -3.21
N GLY A 72 9.40 1.73 -3.36
CA GLY A 72 10.02 1.31 -4.63
C GLY A 72 9.65 -0.11 -5.07
N ASN A 73 9.01 -0.89 -4.22
CA ASN A 73 8.61 -2.27 -4.51
C ASN A 73 7.27 -2.37 -5.26
N CYS A 74 6.45 -1.32 -5.23
CA CYS A 74 5.22 -1.28 -6.01
C CYS A 74 5.10 0.06 -6.70
N VAL A 75 5.58 0.10 -7.95
CA VAL A 75 5.68 1.31 -8.76
C VAL A 75 4.85 1.13 -10.02
N LEU A 76 4.06 2.14 -10.34
CA LEU A 76 3.42 2.31 -11.65
C LEU A 76 4.09 3.49 -12.35
N PRO A 77 4.95 3.25 -13.35
CA PRO A 77 5.59 4.30 -14.13
C PRO A 77 4.68 4.80 -15.26
N ASP A 78 5.06 5.94 -15.85
CA ASP A 78 4.56 6.44 -17.14
C ASP A 78 3.03 6.68 -17.22
N ILE A 79 2.43 7.15 -16.14
CA ILE A 79 1.01 7.49 -16.01
C ILE A 79 0.73 8.89 -16.60
N LYS A 80 0.96 9.08 -17.89
CA LYS A 80 0.72 10.36 -18.60
C LYS A 80 -0.22 10.19 -19.78
N GLY A 81 -0.73 11.30 -20.31
CA GLY A 81 -1.60 11.33 -21.50
C GLY A 81 -3.10 11.35 -21.20
N GLU A 82 -3.52 10.82 -20.06
CA GLU A 82 -4.92 10.83 -19.60
C GLU A 82 -4.99 11.09 -18.08
N THR A 83 -6.18 11.49 -17.59
CA THR A 83 -6.40 11.61 -16.15
C THR A 83 -6.66 10.24 -15.55
N HIS A 84 -5.83 9.83 -14.59
CA HIS A 84 -5.97 8.57 -13.88
C HIS A 84 -6.08 8.79 -12.37
N ARG A 85 -7.05 8.11 -11.74
CA ARG A 85 -7.08 7.98 -10.28
C ARG A 85 -6.31 6.75 -9.86
N VAL A 86 -5.33 6.93 -8.99
CA VAL A 86 -4.55 5.85 -8.39
C VAL A 86 -4.74 5.78 -6.88
N GLN A 87 -4.76 4.58 -6.32
CA GLN A 87 -4.86 4.34 -4.88
C GLN A 87 -4.30 2.96 -4.52
N SER A 88 -3.67 2.86 -3.36
CA SER A 88 -3.23 1.59 -2.78
C SER A 88 -4.40 0.92 -2.10
N ARG A 89 -4.41 -0.41 -2.13
CA ARG A 89 -5.24 -1.23 -1.28
C ARG A 89 -4.38 -2.30 -0.65
N ALA A 90 -4.52 -2.51 0.66
CA ALA A 90 -3.65 -3.41 1.38
C ALA A 90 -4.39 -4.18 2.47
N GLY A 91 -3.80 -5.32 2.85
CA GLY A 91 -4.30 -6.19 3.89
C GLY A 91 -3.16 -6.73 4.74
N VAL A 92 -3.47 -7.01 6.00
CA VAL A 92 -2.54 -7.60 6.97
C VAL A 92 -3.20 -8.81 7.62
N SER A 93 -2.46 -9.92 7.76
CA SER A 93 -2.87 -11.10 8.50
C SER A 93 -1.76 -11.56 9.44
N GLU A 94 -2.06 -12.48 10.36
CA GLU A 94 -1.02 -13.06 11.20
C GLU A 94 -0.04 -13.81 10.29
N GLU A 95 1.19 -14.00 10.77
CA GLU A 95 2.18 -14.84 10.09
C GLU A 95 1.56 -16.20 9.69
N GLY A 96 1.81 -16.64 8.45
CA GLY A 96 1.23 -17.85 7.87
C GLY A 96 -0.24 -17.76 7.45
N GLY A 97 -0.91 -16.63 7.76
CA GLY A 97 -2.25 -16.32 7.26
C GLY A 97 -2.24 -15.78 5.82
N ASN A 98 -3.44 -15.58 5.25
CA ASN A 98 -3.60 -14.97 3.94
C ASN A 98 -4.07 -13.51 4.05
N PRO A 99 -3.18 -12.51 3.84
CA PRO A 99 -3.53 -11.09 3.95
C PRO A 99 -4.50 -10.60 2.86
N ARG A 100 -4.70 -11.36 1.77
CA ARG A 100 -5.73 -11.03 0.76
C ARG A 100 -7.15 -11.36 1.23
N ASN A 101 -7.28 -12.28 2.18
CA ASN A 101 -8.56 -12.70 2.76
C ASN A 101 -8.89 -11.97 4.07
N SER A 102 -7.99 -11.10 4.55
CA SER A 102 -8.22 -10.31 5.75
C SER A 102 -9.00 -9.02 5.45
N ARG A 103 -9.14 -8.14 6.45
CA ARG A 103 -9.70 -6.81 6.24
C ARG A 103 -8.78 -6.05 5.28
N LEU A 104 -9.35 -5.58 4.17
CA LEU A 104 -8.65 -4.75 3.18
C LEU A 104 -9.04 -3.29 3.37
N GLU A 105 -8.05 -2.40 3.35
CA GLU A 105 -8.26 -0.96 3.40
C GLU A 105 -7.71 -0.29 2.15
N PHE A 106 -8.24 0.89 1.84
CA PHE A 106 -7.74 1.76 0.79
C PHE A 106 -6.96 2.92 1.38
N SER A 107 -5.92 3.36 0.68
CA SER A 107 -5.35 4.67 0.91
C SER A 107 -6.31 5.76 0.41
N ARG A 108 -5.97 7.02 0.71
CA ARG A 108 -6.48 8.16 -0.09
C ARG A 108 -6.08 8.00 -1.55
N GLY A 109 -6.90 8.53 -2.45
CA GLY A 109 -6.60 8.54 -3.87
C GLY A 109 -5.63 9.66 -4.26
N VAL A 110 -5.04 9.52 -5.44
CA VAL A 110 -4.31 10.58 -6.12
C VAL A 110 -4.77 10.62 -7.57
N ASP A 111 -5.24 11.78 -8.02
CA ASP A 111 -5.52 12.02 -9.43
C ASP A 111 -4.22 12.50 -10.11
N ILE A 112 -3.80 11.78 -11.15
CA ILE A 112 -2.67 12.12 -12.01
C ILE A 112 -3.24 12.65 -13.31
N TYR A 113 -2.99 13.91 -13.62
CA TYR A 113 -3.46 14.59 -14.82
C TYR A 113 -2.57 14.29 -16.04
N PRO A 114 -2.99 14.61 -17.27
CA PRO A 114 -2.24 14.31 -18.50
C PRO A 114 -0.82 14.89 -18.53
N ASP A 115 -0.58 16.01 -17.84
CA ASP A 115 0.72 16.67 -17.67
C ASP A 115 1.62 16.01 -16.60
N GLY A 116 1.11 14.97 -15.93
CA GLY A 116 1.76 14.27 -14.83
C GLY A 116 1.61 14.96 -13.47
N ARG A 117 0.84 16.06 -13.36
CA ARG A 117 0.55 16.70 -12.07
C ARG A 117 -0.25 15.73 -11.19
N ALA A 118 0.20 15.55 -9.95
CA ALA A 118 -0.42 14.65 -8.98
C ALA A 118 -1.18 15.46 -7.92
N VAL A 119 -2.47 15.18 -7.74
CA VAL A 119 -3.36 15.88 -6.80
C VAL A 119 -3.99 14.86 -5.85
N PRO A 120 -3.73 14.93 -4.53
CA PRO A 120 -4.40 14.07 -3.56
C PRO A 120 -5.91 14.29 -3.57
N VAL A 121 -6.68 13.21 -3.45
CA VAL A 121 -8.15 13.23 -3.37
C VAL A 121 -8.62 12.34 -2.21
N PRO A 122 -9.82 12.60 -1.67
CA PRO A 122 -10.40 11.77 -0.62
C PRO A 122 -10.48 10.29 -1.00
#